data_AF-A0A368GNK3-F1
#
_entry.id   AF-A0A368GNK3-F1
#
_cell.length_a   1.000
_cell.length_b   1.000
_cell.length_c   1.000
_cell.angle_alpha   90.00
_cell.angle_beta   90.00
_cell.angle_gamma   90.00
#
_symmetry.space_group_name_H-M   'P 1'
#
loop_
_entity.id
_entity.type
_entity.pdbx_description
1 polymer ?
#
loop_
_entity_poly.entity_id
_entity_poly.type
_entity_poly.pdbx_seq_one_letter_code
_entity_poly.pdbx_strand_id
1 'polypeptide(L)'
;MLQLCPPGCQKPGFGWRALDSPIEEPICKEPAFSSQLPPHLYKEIHSIWEAYDGGEDCSEEIARTRFILSQLSPAKRARLVKGSKECKQ
;
A
#
# COMPACT_ATOMS: atom_id res chain seq x y z
N MET A 1 20.06 -13.55 -34.87
CA MET A 1 20.41 -13.34 -33.45
C MET A 1 19.22 -12.69 -32.77
N LEU A 2 18.36 -13.50 -32.13
CA LEU A 2 17.24 -13.02 -31.32
C LEU A 2 17.68 -13.10 -29.87
N GLN A 3 17.90 -11.95 -29.22
CA GLN A 3 18.23 -11.91 -27.80
C GLN A 3 17.00 -12.33 -26.98
N LEU A 4 17.12 -13.45 -26.27
CA LEU A 4 16.16 -13.85 -25.24
C LEU A 4 16.35 -12.97 -24.01
N CYS A 5 15.26 -12.38 -23.50
CA CYS A 5 15.24 -11.70 -22.21
C CYS A 5 15.55 -12.70 -21.06
N PRO A 6 16.28 -12.29 -20.02
CA PRO A 6 16.57 -13.13 -18.86
C PRO A 6 15.29 -13.43 -18.05
N PRO A 7 15.21 -14.59 -17.37
CA PRO A 7 14.05 -15.02 -16.60
C PRO A 7 13.95 -14.24 -15.28
N GLY A 8 13.49 -12.99 -15.33
CA GLY A 8 13.34 -12.13 -14.15
C GLY A 8 12.10 -11.23 -14.16
N CYS A 9 11.34 -11.18 -15.26
CA CYS A 9 10.09 -10.44 -15.34
C CYS A 9 8.90 -11.41 -15.38
N GLN A 10 8.51 -11.94 -14.23
CA GLN A 10 7.19 -12.54 -14.10
C GLN A 10 6.15 -11.41 -14.21
N LYS A 11 5.43 -11.38 -15.32
CA LYS A 11 4.24 -10.54 -15.48
C LYS A 11 3.30 -10.86 -14.31
N PRO A 12 2.68 -9.88 -13.63
CA PRO A 12 1.56 -10.21 -12.77
C PRO A 12 0.42 -10.63 -13.70
N GLY A 13 0.38 -11.94 -13.99
CA GLY A 13 -0.81 -12.57 -14.51
C GLY A 13 -1.95 -12.24 -13.55
N PHE A 14 -3.10 -11.94 -14.12
CA PHE A 14 -4.36 -11.80 -13.39
C PHE A 14 -4.62 -13.12 -12.64
N GLY A 15 -4.12 -13.21 -11.43
CA GLY A 15 -4.10 -14.40 -10.60
C GLY A 15 -4.02 -13.95 -9.15
N TRP A 16 -5.21 -13.70 -8.59
CA TRP A 16 -5.61 -13.88 -7.20
C TRP A 16 -4.50 -13.90 -6.14
N ARG A 17 -4.61 -13.01 -5.13
CA ARG A 17 -3.90 -13.19 -3.86
C ARG A 17 -4.06 -14.66 -3.45
N ALA A 18 -2.96 -15.36 -3.18
CA ALA A 18 -3.04 -16.69 -2.60
C ALA A 18 -3.91 -16.59 -1.35
N LEU A 19 -5.02 -17.33 -1.31
CA LEU A 19 -6.01 -17.30 -0.22
C LEU A 19 -5.39 -17.66 1.14
N ASP A 20 -4.21 -18.29 1.12
CA ASP A 20 -3.41 -18.75 2.26
C ASP A 20 -2.25 -17.82 2.66
N SER A 21 -2.06 -16.67 2.02
CA SER A 21 -1.11 -15.70 2.59
C SER A 21 -1.72 -15.13 3.86
N PRO A 22 -1.06 -15.23 5.03
CA PRO A 22 -1.50 -14.56 6.24
C PRO A 22 -1.76 -13.10 5.88
N ILE A 23 -2.97 -12.62 6.14
CA ILE A 23 -3.25 -11.19 6.09
C ILE A 23 -2.38 -10.63 7.20
N GLU A 24 -1.19 -10.14 6.85
CA GLU A 24 -0.29 -9.49 7.81
C GLU A 24 -1.13 -8.52 8.63
N GLU A 25 -1.13 -8.73 9.94
CA GLU A 25 -1.88 -7.91 10.87
C GLU A 25 -1.51 -6.45 10.61
N PRO A 26 -2.51 -5.56 10.50
CA PRO A 26 -2.23 -4.20 10.13
C PRO A 26 -1.41 -3.55 11.24
N ILE A 27 -0.17 -3.20 10.91
CA ILE A 27 0.71 -2.48 11.83
C ILE A 27 0.04 -1.15 12.17
N CYS A 28 -0.26 -0.92 13.44
CA CYS A 28 -0.86 0.31 13.97
C CYS A 28 0.13 1.49 13.94
N LYS A 29 0.49 1.90 12.72
CA LYS A 29 1.40 3.01 12.41
C LYS A 29 0.98 3.66 11.11
N GLU A 30 1.38 4.91 10.93
CA GLU A 30 1.21 5.61 9.66
C GLU A 30 1.78 4.76 8.50
N PRO A 31 1.01 4.54 7.42
CA PRO A 31 1.48 3.73 6.30
C PRO A 31 2.66 4.39 5.58
N ALA A 32 3.73 3.66 5.31
CA ALA A 32 4.94 4.21 4.66
C ALA A 32 4.69 4.88 3.28
N PHE A 33 3.66 4.45 2.55
CA PHE A 33 3.28 5.06 1.27
C PHE A 33 2.62 6.44 1.42
N SER A 34 2.26 6.87 2.64
CA SER A 34 1.62 8.16 2.93
C SER A 34 2.39 9.32 2.29
N SER A 35 3.73 9.27 2.37
CA SER A 35 4.68 10.23 1.80
C SER A 35 4.60 10.38 0.27
N GLN A 36 4.05 9.39 -0.45
CA GLN A 36 3.89 9.41 -1.91
C GLN A 36 2.55 10.04 -2.34
N LEU A 37 1.69 10.40 -1.38
CA LEU A 37 0.38 10.97 -1.66
C LEU A 37 0.47 12.46 -2.00
N PRO A 38 -0.52 12.98 -2.74
CA PRO A 38 -0.74 14.41 -2.84
C PRO A 38 -0.75 15.09 -1.46
N PRO A 39 -0.22 16.33 -1.32
CA PRO A 39 -0.03 16.97 -0.01
C PRO A 39 -1.28 17.07 0.86
N HIS A 40 -2.46 17.25 0.26
CA HIS A 40 -3.71 17.32 1.03
C HIS A 40 -4.09 15.97 1.67
N LEU A 41 -3.95 14.86 0.94
CA LEU A 41 -4.23 13.52 1.45
C LEU A 41 -3.18 13.07 2.46
N TYR A 42 -1.91 13.44 2.23
CA TYR A 42 -0.86 13.18 3.20
C TYR A 42 -1.18 13.85 4.55
N LYS A 43 -1.52 15.16 4.55
CA LYS A 43 -1.88 15.88 5.78
C LYS A 43 -3.06 15.25 6.51
N GLU A 44 -4.08 14.81 5.76
CA GLU A 44 -5.27 14.20 6.34
C GLU A 44 -4.95 12.83 6.99
N ILE A 45 -4.16 11.99 6.33
CA ILE A 45 -3.70 10.72 6.90
C ILE A 45 -2.76 10.97 8.09
N HIS A 46 -1.81 11.89 7.96
CA HIS A 46 -0.90 12.25 9.05
C HIS A 46 -1.66 12.70 10.29
N SER A 47 -2.70 13.53 10.13
CA SER A 47 -3.52 13.99 11.26
C SER A 47 -4.27 12.84 11.96
N ILE A 48 -4.66 11.79 11.24
CA ILE A 48 -5.30 10.60 11.84
C ILE A 48 -4.29 9.86 12.71
N TRP A 49 -3.09 9.61 12.18
CA TRP A 49 -2.07 8.84 12.88
C TRP A 49 -1.30 9.62 13.94
N GLU A 50 -1.26 10.95 13.86
CA GLU A 50 -0.74 11.82 14.92
C GLU A 50 -1.67 11.82 16.14
N ALA A 51 -2.99 11.77 15.92
CA ALA A 51 -3.99 11.70 16.98
C ALA A 51 -4.07 10.31 17.64
N TYR A 52 -3.44 9.30 17.05
CA TYR A 52 -3.42 7.94 17.57
C TYR A 52 -2.50 7.85 18.79
N ASP A 53 -3.02 7.33 19.90
CA ASP A 53 -2.31 7.25 21.18
C ASP A 53 -1.29 6.11 21.25
N GLY A 54 -1.23 5.25 20.21
CA GLY A 54 -0.33 4.10 20.17
C GLY A 54 -0.89 2.87 20.88
N GLY A 55 -2.22 2.78 21.05
CA GLY A 55 -2.90 1.61 21.61
C GLY A 55 -2.71 0.31 20.81
N GLU A 56 -3.42 -0.74 21.21
CA GLU A 56 -3.40 -2.04 20.49
C GLU A 56 -4.45 -2.10 19.37
N ASP A 57 -5.55 -1.35 19.50
CA ASP A 57 -6.57 -1.23 18.46
C ASP A 57 -6.33 0.04 17.64
N CYS A 58 -6.13 -0.11 16.34
CA CYS A 58 -6.07 0.99 15.37
C CYS A 58 -7.12 0.82 14.25
N SER A 59 -8.20 0.09 14.56
CA SER A 59 -9.20 -0.30 13.56
C SER A 59 -9.87 0.94 12.95
N GLU A 60 -10.06 1.98 13.75
CA GLU A 60 -10.62 3.27 13.34
C GLU A 60 -9.67 4.04 12.42
N GLU A 61 -8.39 4.15 12.78
CA GLU A 61 -7.35 4.84 12.01
C GLU A 61 -7.17 4.19 10.64
N ILE A 62 -7.19 2.86 10.61
CA ILE A 62 -7.15 2.08 9.37
C ILE A 62 -8.39 2.37 8.52
N ALA A 63 -9.59 2.36 9.12
CA ALA A 63 -10.83 2.62 8.39
C ALA A 63 -10.84 4.03 7.78
N ARG A 64 -10.44 5.05 8.54
CA ARG A 64 -10.33 6.44 8.07
C ARG A 64 -9.28 6.58 6.97
N THR A 65 -8.11 5.97 7.14
CA THR A 65 -7.06 5.95 6.12
C THR A 65 -7.56 5.30 4.82
N ARG A 66 -8.27 4.17 4.90
CA ARG A 66 -8.89 3.51 3.74
C ARG A 66 -9.93 4.38 3.07
N PHE A 67 -10.72 5.12 3.84
CA PHE A 67 -11.70 6.06 3.31
C PHE A 67 -11.04 7.17 2.49
N ILE A 68 -9.97 7.79 2.99
CA ILE A 68 -9.22 8.81 2.25
C ILE A 68 -8.65 8.23 0.94
N LEU A 69 -8.03 7.05 1.02
CA LEU A 69 -7.51 6.37 -0.16
C LEU A 69 -8.61 5.98 -1.15
N SER A 70 -9.85 5.78 -0.70
CA SER A 70 -10.98 5.45 -1.58
C SER A 70 -11.29 6.59 -2.57
N GLN A 71 -10.97 7.84 -2.21
CA GLN A 71 -11.14 9.02 -3.06
C GLN A 71 -10.16 9.07 -4.24
N LEU A 72 -9.08 8.28 -4.18
CA LEU A 72 -8.13 8.15 -5.28
C LEU A 72 -8.68 7.29 -6.41
N SER A 73 -8.40 7.71 -7.65
CA SER A 73 -8.64 6.88 -8.83
C SER A 73 -7.97 5.49 -8.68
N PRO A 74 -8.56 4.42 -9.24
CA PRO A 74 -7.97 3.07 -9.18
C PRO A 74 -6.51 3.00 -9.64
N ALA A 75 -6.15 3.77 -10.67
CA ALA A 75 -4.78 3.85 -11.20
C ALA A 75 -3.79 4.44 -10.18
N LYS A 76 -4.17 5.48 -9.43
CA LYS A 76 -3.34 6.04 -8.35
C LYS A 76 -3.18 5.06 -7.20
N ARG A 77 -4.26 4.40 -6.77
CA ARG A 77 -4.21 3.36 -5.72
C ARG A 77 -3.28 2.21 -6.09
N ALA A 78 -3.33 1.75 -7.34
CA ALA A 78 -2.47 0.67 -7.82
C ALA A 78 -0.97 1.05 -7.78
N ARG A 79 -0.63 2.32 -7.96
CA ARG A 79 0.77 2.79 -7.89
C ARG A 79 1.31 2.78 -6.46
N LEU A 80 0.48 3.08 -5.46
CA LEU A 80 0.87 3.00 -4.04
C LEU A 80 1.22 1.57 -3.62
N VAL A 81 0.46 0.58 -4.10
CA VAL A 81 0.69 -0.85 -3.80
C VAL A 81 1.91 -1.41 -4.54
N LYS A 82 2.27 -0.85 -5.71
CA LYS A 82 3.39 -1.33 -6.53
C LYS A 82 4.77 -0.87 -6.01
N GLY A 83 4.81 0.06 -5.06
CA GLY A 83 6.05 0.64 -4.52
C GLY A 83 6.87 -0.28 -3.61
N SER A 84 6.38 -1.45 -3.19
CA SER A 84 7.06 -2.35 -2.23
C SER A 84 7.67 -3.61 -2.82
N LYS A 85 7.83 -3.71 -4.15
CA LYS A 85 8.57 -4.82 -4.76
C LYS A 85 9.76 -4.30 -5.56
N GLU A 86 10.76 -3.79 -4.86
CA GLU A 86 12.11 -3.85 -5.42
C GLU A 86 12.48 -5.34 -5.50
N CYS A 87 12.41 -5.92 -6.70
CA CYS A 87 13.12 -7.16 -6.97
C CYS A 87 14.60 -6.80 -6.85
N LYS A 88 15.19 -7.06 -5.68
CA LYS A 88 16.63 -6.97 -5.49
C LYS A 88 17.26 -7.94 -6.50
N GLN A 89 18.04 -7.35 -7.41
CA GLN A 89 18.68 -8.02 -8.53
C GLN A 89 19.77 -8.98 -8.03
#